data_AF-S9UFH0-F1
#
_entry.id   AF-S9UFH0-F1
#
_cell.length_a   1.000
_cell.length_b   1.000
_cell.length_c   1.000
_cell.angle_alpha   90.00
_cell.angle_beta   90.00
_cell.angle_gamma   90.00
#
_symmetry.space_group_name_H-M   'P 1'
#
loop_
_entity.id
_entity.type
_entity.pdbx_description
1 polymer ?
#
loop_
_entity_poly.entity_id
_entity_poly.type
_entity_poly.pdbx_seq_one_letter_code
_entity_poly.pdbx_strand_id
1 'polypeptide(L)'
;MEDATPDAIEKELYLVEGCQSVRQTSFKELNELLLAFYRTSNNIGGLVDYYPCWAQGAERRSGGKVFPVESKGSQDHYYVFFDDNIFISDEKSIVDLRDIRSGESLLGEKVELPFCVHVNAYKAIVEETYFLDCLCERMKLQDSLIH
;
A
#
# COMPACT_ATOMS: atom_id res chain seq x y z
N MET A 1 -12.59 20.56 14.28
CA MET A 1 -11.14 20.77 14.33
C MET A 1 -10.84 21.79 13.26
N GLU A 2 -10.10 22.86 13.55
CA GLU A 2 -9.55 23.68 12.48
C GLU A 2 -8.66 22.78 11.60
N ASP A 3 -8.90 22.78 10.30
CA ASP A 3 -8.05 22.05 9.36
C ASP A 3 -6.65 22.66 9.46
N ALA A 4 -5.70 21.90 10.00
CA ALA A 4 -4.31 22.31 10.09
C ALA A 4 -3.80 22.64 8.67
N THR A 5 -3.10 23.75 8.52
CA THR A 5 -2.50 24.10 7.22
C THR A 5 -1.46 23.06 6.84
N PRO A 6 -1.19 22.82 5.54
CA PRO A 6 -0.16 21.89 5.10
C PRO A 6 1.19 22.13 5.81
N ASP A 7 1.61 23.39 5.95
CA ASP A 7 2.83 23.79 6.66
C ASP A 7 2.84 23.39 8.14
N ALA A 8 1.68 23.37 8.80
CA ALA A 8 1.56 22.94 10.20
C ALA A 8 1.69 21.42 10.31
N ILE A 9 1.05 20.68 9.40
CA ILE A 9 1.15 19.22 9.32
C ILE A 9 2.59 18.79 9.04
N GLU A 10 3.27 19.42 8.08
CA GLU A 10 4.66 19.09 7.78
C GLU A 10 5.57 19.29 9.00
N LYS A 11 5.40 20.40 9.72
CA LYS A 11 6.16 20.67 10.95
C LYS A 11 5.94 19.60 12.00
N GLU A 12 4.71 19.14 12.19
CA GLU A 12 4.41 18.06 13.14
C GLU A 12 5.04 16.72 12.71
N LEU A 13 5.00 16.40 11.41
CA LEU A 13 5.59 15.17 10.88
C LEU A 13 7.11 15.13 11.03
N TYR A 14 7.80 16.28 10.91
CA TYR A 14 9.24 16.37 11.17
C TYR A 14 9.62 16.09 12.63
N LEU A 15 8.68 16.18 13.57
CA LEU A 15 8.92 15.85 14.98
C LEU A 15 8.85 14.35 15.26
N VAL A 16 8.39 13.53 14.31
CA VAL A 16 8.35 12.07 14.45
C VAL A 16 9.79 11.54 14.48
N GLU A 17 10.12 10.77 15.51
CA GLU A 17 11.45 10.20 15.68
C GLU A 17 11.86 9.36 14.45
N GLY A 18 13.07 9.63 13.93
CA GLY A 18 13.56 8.96 12.72
C GLY A 18 13.03 9.54 11.40
N CYS A 19 12.16 10.55 11.43
CA CYS A 19 11.73 11.25 10.21
C CYS A 19 12.90 12.04 9.61
N GLN A 20 13.34 11.64 8.42
CA GLN A 20 14.42 12.32 7.69
C GLN A 20 13.90 13.30 6.63
N SER A 21 12.67 13.11 6.16
CA SER A 21 12.05 13.96 5.15
C SER A 21 10.53 13.86 5.20
N VAL A 22 9.87 14.99 4.98
CA VAL A 22 8.43 15.07 4.74
C VAL A 22 8.21 15.59 3.32
N ARG A 23 7.22 15.03 2.62
CA ARG A 23 6.89 15.43 1.25
C ARG A 23 5.38 15.52 1.09
N GLN A 24 4.90 16.62 0.55
CA GLN A 24 3.61 16.66 -0.14
C GLN A 24 3.81 16.07 -1.54
N THR A 25 3.05 15.02 -1.87
CA THR A 25 3.22 14.25 -3.11
C THR A 25 1.86 13.84 -3.67
N SER A 26 1.77 13.69 -4.98
CA SER A 26 0.68 12.97 -5.63
C SER A 26 0.86 11.44 -5.50
N PHE A 27 -0.20 10.66 -5.74
CA PHE A 27 -0.11 9.19 -5.76
C PHE A 27 0.83 8.68 -6.87
N LYS A 28 0.86 9.36 -8.01
CA LYS A 28 1.77 9.03 -9.11
C LYS A 28 3.23 9.25 -8.70
N GLU A 29 3.56 10.41 -8.16
CA GLU A 29 4.92 10.71 -7.67
C GLU A 29 5.33 9.77 -6.53
N LEU A 30 4.40 9.43 -5.62
CA LEU A 30 4.66 8.44 -4.57
C LEU A 30 4.98 7.07 -5.17
N ASN A 31 4.24 6.62 -6.18
CA ASN A 31 4.52 5.37 -6.88
C ASN A 31 5.91 5.39 -7.55
N GLU A 32 6.27 6.48 -8.23
CA GLU A 32 7.58 6.63 -8.85
C GLU A 32 8.72 6.59 -7.82
N LEU A 33 8.53 7.22 -6.65
CA LEU A 33 9.49 7.18 -5.54
C LEU A 33 9.63 5.79 -4.95
N LEU A 34 8.52 5.07 -4.74
CA LEU A 34 8.53 3.69 -4.26
C LEU A 34 9.22 2.76 -5.26
N LEU A 35 8.93 2.87 -6.55
CA LEU A 35 9.60 2.09 -7.59
C LEU A 35 11.10 2.39 -7.64
N ALA A 36 11.50 3.66 -7.55
CA ALA A 36 12.91 4.03 -7.49
C ALA A 36 13.60 3.43 -6.25
N PHE A 37 12.95 3.46 -5.10
CA PHE A 37 13.44 2.84 -3.87
C PHE A 37 13.58 1.32 -4.02
N TYR A 38 12.53 0.62 -4.44
CA TYR A 38 12.55 -0.85 -4.57
C TYR A 38 13.54 -1.36 -5.62
N ARG A 39 13.81 -0.58 -6.68
CA ARG A 39 14.86 -0.93 -7.65
C ARG A 39 16.26 -1.00 -7.02
N THR A 40 16.49 -0.31 -5.89
CA THR A 40 17.75 -0.42 -5.14
C THR A 40 17.85 -1.69 -4.29
N SER A 41 16.75 -2.42 -4.11
CA SER A 41 16.61 -3.59 -3.23
C SER A 41 16.01 -4.80 -3.95
N ASN A 42 16.43 -5.08 -5.18
CA ASN A 42 15.94 -6.21 -6.00
C ASN A 42 14.40 -6.26 -6.13
N ASN A 43 13.76 -5.09 -6.16
CA ASN A 43 12.31 -4.89 -6.25
C ASN A 43 11.51 -5.39 -5.03
N ILE A 44 12.16 -5.62 -3.88
CA ILE A 44 11.52 -6.02 -2.62
C ILE A 44 11.77 -4.93 -1.59
N GLY A 45 10.75 -4.50 -0.88
CA GLY A 45 10.93 -3.63 0.28
C GLY A 45 9.73 -3.63 1.21
N GLY A 46 9.87 -2.96 2.34
CA GLY A 46 8.84 -2.86 3.37
C GLY A 46 8.44 -1.41 3.61
N LEU A 47 7.17 -1.21 3.94
CA LEU A 47 6.65 0.05 4.48
C LEU A 47 6.31 -0.17 5.96
N VAL A 48 6.87 0.69 6.80
CA VAL A 48 6.53 0.75 8.22
C VAL A 48 5.41 1.77 8.39
N ASP A 49 4.30 1.36 8.99
CA ASP A 49 3.24 2.27 9.36
C ASP A 49 3.60 3.07 10.62
N TYR A 50 2.97 4.24 10.74
CA TYR A 50 2.90 4.93 12.01
C TYR A 50 1.58 4.56 12.69
N TYR A 51 1.61 3.46 13.46
CA TYR A 51 0.42 2.90 14.13
C TYR A 51 -0.44 3.94 14.88
N PRO A 52 0.11 4.94 15.61
CA PRO A 52 -0.72 5.95 16.25
C PRO A 52 -1.64 6.70 15.29
N CYS A 53 -1.19 7.00 14.07
CA CYS A 53 -2.02 7.66 13.05
C CYS A 53 -3.14 6.74 12.57
N TRP A 54 -2.83 5.48 12.29
CA TRP A 54 -3.82 4.50 11.84
C TRP A 54 -4.88 4.23 12.92
N ALA A 55 -4.46 4.04 14.17
CA ALA A 55 -5.36 3.83 15.31
C ALA A 55 -6.24 5.05 15.61
N GLN A 56 -5.70 6.27 15.54
CA GLN A 56 -6.48 7.51 15.72
C GLN A 56 -7.52 7.71 14.60
N GLY A 57 -7.23 7.21 13.39
CA GLY A 57 -8.16 7.13 12.27
C GLY A 57 -9.25 6.06 12.39
N ALA A 58 -9.41 5.45 13.57
CA ALA A 58 -10.30 4.31 13.83
C ALA A 58 -9.99 3.10 12.92
N GLU A 59 -8.69 2.90 12.63
CA GLU A 59 -8.16 1.79 11.82
C GLU A 59 -8.71 1.76 10.39
N ARG A 60 -9.24 2.89 9.92
CA ARG A 60 -9.67 3.04 8.54
C ARG A 60 -8.46 3.05 7.63
N ARG A 61 -8.59 2.45 6.45
CA ARG A 61 -7.55 2.43 5.41
C ARG A 61 -6.99 3.79 5.08
N SER A 62 -7.79 4.86 5.09
CA SER A 62 -7.33 6.23 4.83
C SER A 62 -6.26 6.74 5.81
N GLY A 63 -6.11 6.12 6.99
CA GLY A 63 -5.03 6.39 7.94
C GLY A 63 -3.89 5.36 7.91
N GLY A 64 -3.95 4.39 7.00
CA GLY A 64 -3.00 3.29 6.86
C GLY A 64 -1.87 3.59 5.88
N LYS A 65 -1.17 2.53 5.45
CA LYS A 65 -0.08 2.58 4.46
C LYS A 65 -0.67 2.84 3.09
N VAL A 66 -0.31 3.96 2.47
CA VAL A 66 -0.75 4.27 1.10
C VAL A 66 0.01 3.38 0.12
N PHE A 67 -0.73 2.60 -0.68
CA PHE A 67 -0.19 1.75 -1.73
C PHE A 67 -0.75 2.17 -3.10
N PRO A 68 -0.03 3.05 -3.82
CA PRO A 68 -0.48 3.52 -5.13
C PRO A 68 -0.09 2.51 -6.22
N VAL A 69 -1.06 2.09 -7.04
CA VAL A 69 -0.89 1.12 -8.13
C VAL A 69 -1.47 1.63 -9.45
N GLU A 70 -1.01 1.07 -10.55
CA GLU A 70 -1.70 1.24 -11.84
C GLU A 70 -2.75 0.15 -12.02
N SER A 71 -4.02 0.50 -11.83
CA SER A 71 -5.13 -0.48 -11.82
C SER A 71 -5.67 -0.82 -13.22
N LYS A 72 -5.37 -0.01 -14.23
CA LYS A 72 -5.86 -0.15 -15.61
C LYS A 72 -4.78 0.26 -16.61
N GLY A 73 -4.58 -0.54 -17.66
CA GLY A 73 -3.65 -0.25 -18.77
C GLY A 73 -2.58 -1.32 -18.95
N SER A 74 -1.59 -1.05 -19.80
CA SER A 74 -0.41 -1.91 -19.91
C SER A 74 0.44 -1.76 -18.65
N GLN A 75 0.41 -2.76 -17.78
CA GLN A 75 1.25 -2.76 -16.60
C GLN A 75 2.70 -3.05 -16.99
N ASP A 76 3.59 -2.08 -16.76
CA ASP A 76 5.04 -2.31 -16.82
C ASP A 76 5.55 -3.09 -15.60
N HIS A 77 4.73 -3.16 -14.54
CA HIS A 77 5.07 -3.72 -13.24
C HIS A 77 3.89 -4.49 -12.63
N TYR A 78 4.19 -5.60 -11.94
CA TYR A 78 3.26 -6.24 -11.02
C TYR A 78 3.37 -5.60 -9.64
N TYR A 79 2.23 -5.39 -8.98
CA TYR A 79 2.16 -4.76 -7.67
C TYR A 79 1.54 -5.73 -6.67
N VAL A 80 2.25 -6.07 -5.59
CA VAL A 80 1.70 -6.93 -4.53
C VAL A 80 2.11 -6.41 -3.16
N PHE A 81 1.13 -6.24 -2.27
CA PHE A 81 1.32 -5.85 -0.87
C PHE A 81 0.93 -7.00 0.06
N PHE A 82 1.79 -7.30 1.02
CA PHE A 82 1.61 -8.34 2.02
C PHE A 82 1.50 -7.69 3.40
N ASP A 83 0.43 -7.99 4.13
CA ASP A 83 0.24 -7.60 5.53
C ASP A 83 -0.84 -8.51 6.16
N ASP A 84 -0.70 -8.85 7.43
CA ASP A 84 -1.69 -9.66 8.16
C ASP A 84 -2.91 -8.84 8.61
N ASN A 85 -2.84 -7.50 8.56
CA ASN A 85 -3.95 -6.60 8.85
C ASN A 85 -4.63 -6.04 7.59
N ILE A 86 -4.45 -6.70 6.44
CA ILE A 86 -5.26 -6.45 5.24
C ILE A 86 -6.59 -7.20 5.35
N PHE A 87 -7.69 -6.49 5.16
CA PHE A 87 -9.02 -7.09 5.11
C PHE A 87 -9.71 -6.66 3.81
N ILE A 88 -9.85 -7.62 2.88
CA ILE A 88 -10.38 -7.38 1.54
C ILE A 88 -11.86 -7.00 1.61
N SER A 89 -12.28 -5.98 0.87
CA SER A 89 -13.61 -5.36 0.91
C SER A 89 -13.99 -4.74 2.26
N ASP A 90 -13.04 -4.55 3.18
CA ASP A 90 -13.27 -3.88 4.46
C ASP A 90 -12.56 -2.52 4.50
N GLU A 91 -13.27 -1.51 4.98
CA GLU A 91 -12.70 -0.19 5.24
C GLU A 91 -11.69 -0.21 6.39
N LYS A 92 -11.80 -1.18 7.29
CA LYS A 92 -10.84 -1.45 8.37
C LYS A 92 -9.73 -2.35 7.87
N SER A 93 -8.83 -1.77 7.08
CA SER A 93 -7.67 -2.44 6.52
C SER A 93 -6.47 -1.53 6.67
N ILE A 94 -5.28 -2.07 6.96
CA ILE A 94 -4.08 -1.25 7.16
C ILE A 94 -3.54 -0.63 5.86
N VAL A 95 -4.02 -1.08 4.70
CA VAL A 95 -3.56 -0.59 3.38
C VAL A 95 -4.61 0.29 2.72
N ASP A 96 -4.21 1.49 2.33
CA ASP A 96 -4.96 2.38 1.43
C ASP A 96 -4.54 2.14 -0.02
N LEU A 97 -5.23 1.23 -0.70
CA LEU A 97 -4.97 0.91 -2.10
C LEU A 97 -5.55 2.01 -3.02
N ARG A 98 -4.70 2.65 -3.83
CA ARG A 98 -5.07 3.82 -4.65
C ARG A 98 -4.67 3.64 -6.10
N ASP A 99 -5.55 4.04 -7.03
CA ASP A 99 -5.14 4.16 -8.44
C ASP A 99 -4.28 5.41 -8.65
N ILE A 100 -3.14 5.26 -9.32
CA ILE A 100 -2.18 6.36 -9.52
C ILE A 100 -2.70 7.47 -10.44
N ARG A 101 -3.69 7.19 -11.29
CA ARG A 101 -4.21 8.13 -12.29
C ARG A 101 -5.44 8.85 -11.76
N SER A 102 -6.41 8.12 -11.21
CA SER A 102 -7.66 8.71 -10.70
C SER A 102 -7.58 9.13 -9.23
N GLY A 103 -6.66 8.55 -8.45
CA GLY A 103 -6.60 8.73 -6.98
C GLY A 103 -7.75 8.05 -6.24
N GLU A 104 -8.60 7.30 -6.94
CA GLU A 104 -9.72 6.59 -6.32
C GLU A 104 -9.21 5.52 -5.36
N SER A 105 -9.92 5.37 -4.24
CA SER A 105 -9.75 4.22 -3.35
C SER A 105 -10.26 2.99 -4.06
N LEU A 106 -9.40 1.99 -4.22
CA LEU A 106 -9.75 0.71 -4.80
C LEU A 106 -10.26 -0.19 -3.67
N LEU A 107 -11.57 -0.15 -3.45
CA LEU A 107 -12.27 -0.97 -2.47
C LEU A 107 -13.19 -1.97 -3.16
N GLY A 108 -13.12 -3.23 -2.73
CA GLY A 108 -13.92 -4.33 -3.22
C GLY A 108 -13.04 -5.48 -3.70
N GLU A 109 -13.52 -6.69 -3.46
CA GLU A 109 -12.80 -7.94 -3.69
C GLU A 109 -12.14 -8.01 -5.08
N LYS A 110 -12.90 -7.67 -6.13
CA LYS A 110 -12.40 -7.75 -7.52
C LYS A 110 -11.25 -6.78 -7.83
N VAL A 111 -11.20 -5.63 -7.14
CA VAL A 111 -10.19 -4.60 -7.39
C VAL A 111 -9.04 -4.66 -6.39
N GLU A 112 -9.23 -5.28 -5.23
CA GLU A 112 -8.21 -5.40 -4.18
C GLU A 112 -7.43 -6.71 -4.25
N LEU A 113 -8.12 -7.84 -4.49
CA LEU A 113 -7.46 -9.15 -4.54
C LEU A 113 -6.27 -9.21 -5.51
N PRO A 114 -6.25 -8.54 -6.67
CA PRO A 114 -5.09 -8.58 -7.55
C PRO A 114 -3.82 -7.97 -6.92
N PHE A 115 -3.96 -7.08 -5.94
CA PHE A 115 -2.85 -6.27 -5.41
C PHE A 115 -2.52 -6.55 -3.94
N CYS A 116 -3.47 -7.06 -3.16
CA CYS A 116 -3.33 -7.20 -1.72
C CYS A 116 -3.43 -8.66 -1.28
N VAL A 117 -2.58 -9.06 -0.33
CA VAL A 117 -2.58 -10.39 0.28
C VAL A 117 -2.76 -10.22 1.79
N HIS A 118 -3.90 -10.72 2.31
CA HIS A 118 -4.05 -10.97 3.74
C HIS A 118 -3.14 -12.13 4.14
N VAL A 119 -2.05 -11.81 4.84
CA VAL A 119 -1.04 -12.80 5.21
C VAL A 119 -1.56 -13.69 6.33
N ASN A 120 -1.59 -14.99 6.09
CA ASN A 120 -1.77 -15.97 7.14
C ASN A 120 -0.43 -16.23 7.84
N ALA A 121 -0.26 -15.68 9.05
CA ALA A 121 0.99 -15.78 9.79
C ALA A 121 1.46 -17.22 10.03
N TYR A 122 0.55 -18.16 10.28
CA TYR A 122 0.93 -19.56 10.46
C TYR A 122 1.51 -20.14 9.17
N LYS A 123 0.82 -19.98 8.04
CA LYS A 123 1.30 -20.47 6.74
C LYS A 123 2.61 -19.82 6.33
N ALA A 124 2.75 -18.51 6.55
CA ALA A 124 3.99 -17.78 6.28
C ALA A 124 5.20 -18.34 7.05
N ILE A 125 4.97 -19.00 8.20
CA ILE A 125 6.02 -19.65 8.99
C ILE A 125 6.27 -21.09 8.54
N VAL A 126 5.22 -21.85 8.23
CA VAL A 126 5.33 -23.31 8.02
C VAL A 126 5.47 -23.73 6.56
N GLU A 127 5.05 -22.89 5.61
CA GLU A 127 5.06 -23.17 4.17
C GLU A 127 6.17 -22.33 3.51
N GLU A 128 7.27 -22.98 3.10
CA GLU A 128 8.45 -22.31 2.51
C GLU A 128 8.12 -21.50 1.24
N THR A 129 7.12 -21.95 0.47
CA THR A 129 6.71 -21.31 -0.79
C THR A 129 5.55 -20.33 -0.63
N TYR A 130 5.03 -20.11 0.57
CA TYR A 130 3.80 -19.35 0.82
C TYR A 130 3.74 -18.00 0.06
N PHE A 131 4.77 -17.18 0.21
CA PHE A 131 4.82 -15.86 -0.44
C PHE A 131 4.94 -15.95 -1.96
N LEU A 132 5.65 -16.96 -2.47
CA LEU A 132 5.78 -17.20 -3.91
C LEU A 132 4.46 -17.64 -4.51
N ASP A 133 3.75 -18.54 -3.85
CA ASP A 133 2.44 -19.03 -4.29
C ASP A 133 1.42 -17.89 -4.32
N CYS A 134 1.39 -17.06 -3.26
CA CYS A 134 0.56 -15.86 -3.22
C CYS A 134 0.94 -14.88 -4.34
N LEU A 135 2.23 -14.59 -4.55
CA LEU A 135 2.70 -13.69 -5.60
C LEU A 135 2.25 -14.18 -6.98
N CYS A 136 2.46 -15.46 -7.29
CA CYS A 136 2.03 -16.06 -8.57
C CYS A 136 0.51 -15.98 -8.77
N GLU A 137 -0.28 -16.15 -7.72
CA GLU A 137 -1.73 -15.98 -7.79
C GLU A 137 -2.11 -14.53 -8.12
N ARG A 138 -1.50 -13.55 -7.44
CA ARG A 138 -1.77 -12.13 -7.67
C ARG A 138 -1.37 -11.67 -9.07
N MET A 139 -0.23 -12.15 -9.59
CA MET A 139 0.22 -11.86 -10.95
C MET A 139 -0.79 -12.34 -12.00
N LYS A 140 -1.33 -13.56 -11.85
CA LYS A 140 -2.37 -14.10 -12.76
C LYS A 140 -3.66 -13.27 -12.72
N LEU A 141 -4.03 -12.78 -11.53
CA LEU A 141 -5.18 -11.89 -11.39
C LEU A 141 -4.93 -10.55 -12.08
N GLN A 142 -3.73 -9.99 -11.95
CA GLN A 142 -3.33 -8.75 -12.64
C GLN A 142 -3.30 -8.91 -14.16
N ASP A 143 -2.80 -10.04 -14.68
CA ASP A 143 -2.85 -10.34 -16.11
C ASP A 143 -4.29 -10.30 -16.67
N SER A 144 -5.27 -10.74 -15.86
CA SER A 144 -6.69 -10.69 -16.24
C SER A 144 -7.30 -9.29 -16.24
N LEU A 145 -6.61 -8.28 -15.69
CA LEU A 145 -7.03 -6.87 -15.74
C LEU A 145 -6.57 -6.15 -17.02
N ILE A 146 -5.61 -6.74 -17.74
CA ILE A 146 -5.00 -6.17 -18.96
C ILE A 146 -5.83 -6.51 -20.21
N HIS A 147 -6.79 -7.44 -20.10
CA HIS A 147 -7.65 -7.94 -21.17
C HIS A 147 -9.14 -7.67 -20.90
#